data_AF-A0A7X7US62-F1
#
_entry.id   AF-A0A7X7US62-F1
#
_cell.length_a   1.000
_cell.length_b   1.000
_cell.length_c   1.000
_cell.angle_alpha   90.00
_cell.angle_beta   90.00
_cell.angle_gamma   90.00
#
_symmetry.space_group_name_H-M   'P 1'
#
loop_
_entity.id
_entity.type
_entity.pdbx_description
1 polymer ?
#
loop_
_entity_poly.entity_id
_entity_poly.type
_entity_poly.pdbx_seq_one_letter_code
_entity_poly.pdbx_strand_id
1 'polypeptide(L)'
;MSNFDNQQVKRVSEFVQKYMRDNKIDKMSADECAEILASNGILSNTVGPKPGFNFRQMLRDGRDGIIDLVDGAYQVRPKAKWIIFNNPNKKTSP
;
A
#
# COMPACT_ATOMS: atom_id res chain seq x y z
N MET A 1 -2.64 -0.48 19.00
CA MET A 1 -1.40 -1.03 18.41
C MET A 1 -1.75 -1.55 17.02
N SER A 2 -0.92 -1.28 16.01
CA SER A 2 -1.10 -1.86 14.69
C SER A 2 -0.89 -3.38 14.77
N ASN A 3 -1.61 -4.13 13.94
CA ASN A 3 -1.39 -5.56 13.77
C ASN A 3 -0.25 -5.87 12.78
N PHE A 4 0.39 -4.84 12.22
CA PHE A 4 1.49 -4.97 11.28
C PHE A 4 2.80 -4.59 11.95
N ASP A 5 3.83 -5.40 11.77
CA ASP A 5 5.20 -5.02 12.15
C ASP A 5 5.93 -4.34 10.98
N ASN A 6 7.01 -3.62 11.28
CA ASN A 6 7.78 -2.90 10.27
C ASN A 6 8.46 -3.83 9.24
N GLN A 7 8.73 -5.10 9.57
CA GLN A 7 9.30 -6.05 8.62
C GLN A 7 8.25 -6.43 7.55
N GLN A 8 7.00 -6.63 7.96
CA GLN A 8 5.88 -6.89 7.08
C GLN A 8 5.61 -5.71 6.15
N VAL A 9 5.63 -4.48 6.69
CA VAL A 9 5.51 -3.25 5.88
C VAL A 9 6.62 -3.17 4.84
N LYS A 10 7.86 -3.42 5.24
CA LYS A 10 9.01 -3.41 4.33
C LYS A 10 8.85 -4.43 3.20
N ARG A 11 8.47 -5.67 3.53
CA ARG A 11 8.20 -6.73 2.55
C ARG A 11 7.10 -6.34 1.57
N VAL A 12 6.01 -5.76 2.06
CA VAL A 12 4.91 -5.24 1.21
C VAL A 12 5.41 -4.15 0.29
N SER A 13 6.17 -3.18 0.81
CA SER A 13 6.71 -2.05 0.04
C SER A 13 7.64 -2.53 -1.05
N GLU A 14 8.62 -3.37 -0.72
CA GLU A 14 9.57 -3.94 -1.68
C GLU A 14 8.86 -4.72 -2.78
N PHE A 15 7.88 -5.55 -2.41
CA PHE A 15 7.10 -6.33 -3.38
C PHE A 15 6.31 -5.43 -4.33
N VAL A 16 5.51 -4.49 -3.81
CA VAL A 16 4.67 -3.61 -4.64
C VAL A 16 5.54 -2.77 -5.57
N GLN A 17 6.60 -2.18 -5.05
CA GLN A 17 7.52 -1.36 -5.83
C GLN A 17 8.23 -2.18 -6.91
N LYS A 18 8.69 -3.40 -6.60
CA LYS A 18 9.30 -4.29 -7.60
C LYS A 18 8.28 -4.69 -8.67
N TYR A 19 7.09 -5.12 -8.27
CA TYR A 19 6.02 -5.52 -9.20
C TYR A 19 5.67 -4.40 -10.17
N MET A 20 5.53 -3.17 -9.66
CA MET A 20 5.23 -2.00 -10.49
C MET A 20 6.37 -1.67 -11.46
N ARG A 21 7.64 -1.76 -11.05
CA ARG A 21 8.80 -1.59 -11.96
C ARG A 21 8.82 -2.65 -13.06
N ASP A 22 8.72 -3.91 -12.70
CA ASP A 22 8.83 -5.02 -13.66
C ASP A 22 7.72 -4.98 -14.71
N ASN A 23 6.51 -4.55 -14.31
CA ASN A 23 5.36 -4.43 -15.19
C ASN A 23 5.18 -3.04 -15.81
N LYS A 24 6.12 -2.10 -15.60
CA LYS A 24 6.05 -0.71 -16.10
C LYS A 24 4.76 0.03 -15.69
N ILE A 25 4.26 -0.24 -14.48
CA ILE A 25 3.08 0.40 -13.92
C ILE A 25 3.52 1.65 -13.16
N ASP A 26 3.06 2.83 -13.57
CA ASP A 26 3.43 4.08 -12.90
C ASP A 26 2.68 4.30 -11.58
N LYS A 27 1.41 3.91 -11.55
CA LYS A 27 0.51 4.09 -10.40
C LYS A 27 -0.45 2.92 -10.25
N MET A 28 -0.78 2.58 -9.01
CA MET A 28 -1.80 1.59 -8.67
C MET A 28 -2.71 2.13 -7.57
N SER A 29 -3.97 1.75 -7.60
CA SER A 29 -4.90 1.96 -6.49
C SER A 29 -4.61 0.98 -5.36
N ALA A 30 -5.04 1.32 -4.14
CA ALA A 30 -4.93 0.40 -3.01
C ALA A 30 -5.71 -0.92 -3.19
N ASP A 31 -6.78 -0.93 -4.01
CA ASP A 31 -7.52 -2.15 -4.31
C ASP A 31 -6.68 -3.11 -5.17
N GLU A 32 -6.07 -2.59 -6.25
CA GLU A 32 -5.19 -3.38 -7.12
C GLU A 32 -3.95 -3.88 -6.35
N CYS A 33 -3.35 -3.03 -5.51
CA CYS A 33 -2.25 -3.45 -4.64
C CYS A 33 -2.66 -4.58 -3.70
N ALA A 34 -3.83 -4.49 -3.07
CA ALA A 34 -4.30 -5.52 -2.16
C ALA A 34 -4.56 -6.86 -2.87
N GLU A 35 -5.09 -6.80 -4.10
CA GLU A 35 -5.31 -7.98 -4.93
C GLU A 35 -3.99 -8.66 -5.32
N ILE A 36 -3.00 -7.93 -5.82
CA ILE A 36 -1.70 -8.53 -6.18
C ILE A 36 -0.96 -9.07 -4.97
N LEU A 37 -1.04 -8.39 -3.82
CA LEU A 37 -0.39 -8.85 -2.59
C LEU A 37 -1.00 -10.17 -2.10
N ALA A 38 -2.31 -10.32 -2.22
CA ALA A 38 -3.01 -11.53 -1.83
C ALA A 38 -2.76 -12.68 -2.79
N SER A 39 -2.83 -12.43 -4.09
CA SER A 39 -2.55 -13.44 -5.13
C SER A 39 -1.12 -13.97 -5.07
N ASN A 40 -0.19 -13.22 -4.46
CA ASN A 40 1.20 -13.63 -4.24
C ASN A 40 1.51 -14.05 -2.79
N GLY A 41 0.50 -14.18 -1.92
CA GLY A 41 0.67 -14.63 -0.53
C GLY A 41 1.50 -13.69 0.35
N ILE A 42 1.60 -12.40 0.00
CA ILE A 42 2.36 -11.39 0.74
C ILE A 42 1.51 -10.78 1.87
N LEU A 43 0.26 -10.43 1.57
CA LEU A 43 -0.69 -9.88 2.54
C LEU A 43 -2.09 -10.40 2.23
N SER A 44 -2.78 -10.97 3.23
CA SER A 44 -4.13 -11.50 3.04
C SER A 44 -5.12 -10.40 2.65
N ASN A 45 -6.02 -10.70 1.71
CA ASN A 45 -7.12 -9.82 1.32
C ASN A 45 -8.41 -10.06 2.12
N THR A 46 -8.47 -11.09 2.96
CA THR A 46 -9.74 -11.59 3.54
C THR A 46 -9.97 -11.16 4.98
N VAL A 47 -9.00 -10.50 5.62
CA VAL A 47 -9.16 -10.02 6.99
C VAL A 47 -9.79 -8.64 6.98
N GLY A 48 -10.79 -8.46 7.84
CA GLY A 48 -11.59 -7.24 7.96
C GLY A 48 -12.95 -7.31 7.24
N PRO A 49 -13.73 -6.22 7.25
CA PRO A 49 -15.11 -6.19 6.75
C PRO A 49 -15.24 -6.26 5.22
N LYS A 50 -14.17 -6.00 4.48
CA LYS A 50 -14.16 -5.94 3.00
C LYS A 50 -12.80 -6.37 2.44
N PRO A 51 -12.72 -6.88 1.19
CA PRO A 51 -11.46 -7.07 0.50
C PRO A 51 -10.60 -5.80 0.52
N GLY A 52 -9.30 -5.96 0.70
CA GLY A 52 -8.31 -4.88 0.75
C GLY A 52 -8.36 -4.05 2.03
N PHE A 53 -9.13 -4.46 3.02
CA PHE A 53 -9.19 -3.76 4.31
C PHE A 53 -7.83 -3.73 5.00
N ASN A 54 -7.11 -4.86 5.03
CA ASN A 54 -5.78 -4.97 5.62
C ASN A 54 -4.79 -3.97 5.05
N PHE A 55 -4.64 -3.97 3.73
CA PHE A 55 -3.69 -3.08 3.08
C PHE A 55 -4.06 -1.61 3.33
N ARG A 56 -5.35 -1.28 3.25
CA ARG A 56 -5.82 0.07 3.60
C ARG A 56 -5.61 0.43 5.08
N GLN A 57 -5.69 -0.54 6.00
CA GLN A 57 -5.39 -0.31 7.40
C GLN A 57 -3.89 -0.05 7.58
N MET A 58 -3.02 -0.82 6.93
CA MET A 58 -1.58 -0.59 6.91
C MET A 58 -1.25 0.82 6.40
N LEU A 59 -1.89 1.27 5.32
CA LEU A 59 -1.70 2.65 4.81
C LEU A 59 -2.19 3.72 5.80
N ARG A 60 -3.28 3.47 6.53
CA ARG A 60 -3.75 4.38 7.58
C ARG A 60 -2.79 4.43 8.77
N ASP A 61 -2.33 3.27 9.23
CA ASP A 61 -1.39 3.16 10.34
C ASP A 61 -0.06 3.86 10.00
N GLY A 62 0.40 3.73 8.75
CA GLY A 62 1.58 4.45 8.25
C GLY A 62 1.37 5.96 8.19
N ARG A 63 0.19 6.43 7.76
CA ARG A 63 -0.17 7.86 7.79
C ARG A 63 -0.19 8.41 9.22
N ASP A 64 -0.69 7.62 10.16
CA ASP A 64 -0.87 8.01 11.55
C ASP A 64 0.44 7.82 12.38
N GLY A 65 1.54 7.40 11.73
CA GLY A 65 2.87 7.28 12.34
C GLY A 65 3.03 6.07 13.28
N ILE A 66 2.14 5.08 13.20
CA ILE A 66 2.16 3.89 14.05
C ILE A 66 3.20 2.88 13.53
N ILE A 67 3.34 2.81 12.21
CA ILE A 67 4.29 1.97 11.47
C ILE A 67 4.90 2.81 10.34
N ASP A 68 5.91 2.28 9.66
CA ASP A 68 6.42 2.93 8.45
C ASP A 68 5.35 2.96 7.35
N LEU A 69 5.34 4.02 6.53
CA LEU A 69 4.41 4.12 5.41
C LEU A 69 4.97 3.34 4.20
N VAL A 70 4.09 2.64 3.48
CA VAL A 70 4.47 1.98 2.22
C VAL A 70 4.98 3.00 1.21
N ASP A 71 6.14 2.72 0.63
CA ASP A 71 6.77 3.60 -0.36
C ASP A 71 5.82 3.98 -1.49
N GLY A 72 5.84 5.26 -1.85
CA GLY A 72 5.01 5.82 -2.91
C GLY A 72 3.52 5.92 -2.59
N ALA A 73 3.08 5.48 -1.41
CA ALA A 73 1.70 5.64 -0.98
C ALA A 73 1.36 7.11 -0.76
N TYR A 74 0.22 7.51 -1.31
CA TYR A 74 -0.26 8.88 -1.27
C TYR A 74 -1.79 8.92 -1.19
N GLN A 75 -2.29 9.90 -0.45
CA GLN A 75 -3.70 10.24 -0.36
C GLN A 75 -3.85 11.76 -0.36
N VAL A 76 -4.62 12.30 -1.31
CA VAL A 76 -4.79 13.76 -1.48
C VAL A 76 -5.40 14.42 -0.25
N ARG A 77 -6.45 13.80 0.31
CA ARG A 77 -7.21 14.30 1.45
C ARG A 77 -7.77 13.14 2.26
N PRO A 78 -8.10 13.33 3.55
CA PRO A 78 -8.81 12.32 4.32
C PRO A 78 -10.03 11.81 3.55
N LYS A 79 -10.19 10.48 3.47
CA LYS A 79 -11.24 9.75 2.71
C LYS A 79 -11.05 9.67 1.19
N ALA A 80 -10.05 10.31 0.59
CA ALA A 80 -9.72 10.08 -0.81
C ALA A 80 -9.20 8.64 -1.03
N LYS A 81 -9.21 8.17 -2.28
CA LYS A 81 -8.59 6.88 -2.62
C LYS A 81 -7.07 6.99 -2.44
N TRP A 82 -6.48 5.93 -1.90
CA TRP A 82 -5.04 5.77 -1.85
C TRP A 82 -4.51 5.39 -3.22
N ILE A 83 -3.39 5.99 -3.59
CA ILE A 83 -2.65 5.72 -4.82
C ILE A 83 -1.21 5.42 -4.42
N ILE A 84 -0.62 4.40 -5.02
CA ILE A 84 0.78 4.03 -4.86
C ILE A 84 1.48 4.38 -6.15
N PHE A 85 2.58 5.13 -6.06
CA PHE A 85 3.45 5.45 -7.18
C PHE A 85 4.69 4.56 -7.18
N ASN A 86 5.13 4.16 -8.37
CA ASN A 86 6.39 3.43 -8.57
C ASN A 86 7.65 4.27 -8.27
N ASN A 87 7.47 5.59 -8.20
CA ASN A 87 8.50 6.51 -7.77
C ASN A 87 7.90 7.41 -6.67
N PRO A 88 8.37 7.32 -5.42
CA PRO A 88 7.83 8.08 -4.30
C PRO A 88 7.93 9.61 -4.48
N ASN A 89 8.79 10.09 -5.38
CA ASN A 89 8.94 11.50 -5.72
C ASN A 89 7.95 11.99 -6.79
N LYS A 90 7.21 11.09 -7.47
CA LYS A 90 6.22 11.45 -8.52
C LYS A 90 4.87 11.94 -7.95
N LYS A 91 4.83 12.42 -6.70
CA LYS A 91 3.61 13.03 -6.15
C LYS A 91 3.21 14.18 -7.07
N THR A 92 2.09 14.05 -7.78
CA THR A 92 1.55 15.15 -8.59
C THR A 92 1.24 16.27 -7.63
N SER A 93 2.00 17.37 -7.72
CA SER A 93 1.71 18.61 -6.99
C SER A 93 0.23 18.97 -7.17
N PRO A 94 -0.43 19.46 -6.10
CA PRO A 94 -1.82 19.88 -6.17
C PRO A 94 -2.06 20.98 -7.21
#